data_AF-A0AAU0KF14-F1
#
_entry.id   AF-A0AAU0KF14-F1
#
_cell.length_a   1.000
_cell.length_b   1.000
_cell.length_c   1.000
_cell.angle_alpha   90.00
_cell.angle_beta   90.00
_cell.angle_gamma   90.00
#
_symmetry.space_group_name_H-M   'P 1'
#
loop_
_entity.id
_entity.type
_entity.pdbx_description
1 polymer ?
#
loop_
_entity_poly.entity_id
_entity_poly.type
_entity_poly.pdbx_seq_one_letter_code
_entity_poly.pdbx_strand_id
1 'polypeptide(L)' 'MKIIHILPELEIGGVERHVIDLANELVKRGHEVMVISAGGRMERQLNAKVLVRHLPVHKKIR' A
#
# COMPACT_ATOMS: atom_id res chain seq x y z
N MET A 1 14.13 -2.43 8.63
CA MET A 1 14.32 -2.35 7.16
C MET A 1 13.27 -1.41 6.59
N LYS A 2 13.57 -0.69 5.51
CA LYS A 2 12.63 0.20 4.81
C LYS A 2 12.08 -0.53 3.59
N ILE A 3 10.76 -0.60 3.45
CA ILE A 3 10.06 -1.37 2.41
C ILE A 3 9.02 -0.48 1.76
N ILE A 4 8.97 -0.48 0.42
CA ILE A 4 7.99 0.27 -0.36
C ILE A 4 7.18 -0.69 -1.21
N HIS A 5 5.86 -0.68 -1.03
CA HIS A 5 4.91 -1.34 -1.92
C HIS A 5 4.35 -0.31 -2.89
N ILE A 6 4.47 -0.58 -4.20
CA ILE A 6 3.94 0.28 -5.26
C ILE A 6 2.91 -0.54 -6.03
N LEU A 7 1.70 0.00 -6.14
CA LEU A 7 0.62 -0.62 -6.89
C LEU A 7 -0.33 0.45 -7.46
N PRO A 8 -1.11 0.14 -8.51
CA PRO A 8 -2.00 1.12 -9.14
C PRO A 8 -3.02 1.74 -8.17
N GLU A 9 -3.75 0.92 -7.42
CA GLU A 9 -4.85 1.33 -6.54
C GLU A 9 -5.10 0.27 -5.44
N LEU A 10 -5.85 0.64 -4.40
CA LEU A 10 -6.29 -0.21 -3.30
C LEU A 10 -7.82 -0.32 -3.31
N GLU A 11 -8.39 -0.72 -4.45
CA GLU A 11 -9.85 -0.76 -4.64
C GLU A 11 -10.50 -2.01 -4.05
N ILE A 12 -10.63 -3.09 -4.84
CA ILE A 12 -11.12 -4.40 -4.39
C ILE A 12 -10.47 -5.46 -5.28
N GLY A 13 -9.67 -6.34 -4.69
CA GLY A 13 -9.08 -7.47 -5.40
C GLY A 13 -8.17 -8.33 -4.52
N GLY A 14 -7.68 -9.43 -5.10
CA GLY A 14 -6.85 -10.40 -4.39
C GLY A 14 -5.43 -9.92 -4.12
N VAL A 15 -4.86 -9.14 -5.04
CA VAL A 15 -3.49 -8.62 -4.92
C VAL A 15 -3.44 -7.52 -3.85
N GLU A 16 -4.43 -6.63 -3.85
CA GLU A 16 -4.60 -5.52 -2.93
C GLU A 16 -4.75 -6.04 -1.50
N ARG A 17 -5.55 -7.09 -1.30
CA ARG A 17 -5.67 -7.76 0.01
C ARG A 17 -4.34 -8.30 0.49
N HIS A 18 -3.59 -8.98 -0.38
CA HIS A 18 -2.28 -9.51 -0.03
C HIS A 18 -1.29 -8.39 0.33
N VAL A 19 -1.29 -7.29 -0.40
CA VAL A 19 -0.44 -6.13 -0.12
C VAL A 19 -0.78 -5.52 1.24
N ILE A 20 -2.06 -5.39 1.59
CA ILE A 20 -2.49 -4.88 2.89
C ILE A 20 -2.05 -5.83 4.02
N ASP A 21 -2.32 -7.13 3.88
CA ASP A 21 -1.96 -8.13 4.90
C ASP A 21 -0.44 -8.14 5.14
N LEU A 22 0.34 -8.12 4.07
CA LEU A 22 1.79 -8.08 4.12
C LEU A 22 2.31 -6.78 4.75
N ALA A 23 1.83 -5.62 4.28
CA ALA A 23 2.27 -4.32 4.81
C ALA A 23 1.98 -4.21 6.32
N ASN A 24 0.79 -4.65 6.74
CA ASN A 24 0.36 -4.64 8.13
C ASN A 24 1.22 -5.55 9.01
N GLU A 25 1.57 -6.74 8.51
CA GLU A 25 2.43 -7.66 9.23
C GLU A 25 3.87 -7.15 9.33
N LEU A 26 4.39 -6.54 8.26
CA LEU A 26 5.73 -5.97 8.25
C LEU A 26 5.88 -4.81 9.25
N VAL A 27 4.91 -3.91 9.37
CA VAL A 27 4.98 -2.85 10.40
C VAL A 27 4.87 -3.42 11.81
N LYS A 28 4.10 -4.49 12.04
CA LYS A 28 4.05 -5.17 13.35
C LYS A 28 5.40 -5.77 13.73
N ARG A 29 6.17 -6.25 12.75
CA ARG A 29 7.54 -6.76 12.93
C ARG A 29 8.60 -5.67 13.09
N GLY A 30 8.21 -4.40 13.08
CA GLY A 30 9.12 -3.26 13.29
C GLY A 30 9.79 -2.76 12.00
N HIS A 31 9.30 -3.14 10.83
CA HIS A 31 9.76 -2.56 9.57
C HIS A 31 9.09 -1.19 9.32
N GLU A 32 9.82 -0.28 8.67
CA GLU A 32 9.25 0.95 8.14
C GLU A 32 8.65 0.63 6.77
N VAL A 33 7.33 0.72 6.63
CA VAL A 33 6.62 0.36 5.40
C VAL A 33 5.88 1.56 4.84
N MET A 34 6.03 1.76 3.52
CA MET A 34 5.28 2.74 2.77
C MET A 34 4.49 2.08 1.64
N VAL A 35 3.25 2.51 1.45
CA VAL A 35 2.41 2.13 0.31
C VAL A 35 2.22 3.35 -0.58
N ILE A 36 2.49 3.17 -1.88
CA ILE A 36 2.30 4.18 -2.92
C ILE A 36 1.25 3.67 -3.91
N SER A 37 0.13 4.37 -4.04
CA SER A 37 -0.94 4.04 -4.99
C SER A 37 -1.79 5.26 -5.34
N ALA A 38 -2.78 5.11 -6.22
CA ALA A 38 -3.81 6.14 -6.45
C ALA A 38 -4.86 6.22 -5.33
N GLY A 39 -4.69 5.45 -4.24
CA GLY A 39 -5.65 5.28 -3.16
C GLY A 39 -6.67 4.18 -3.44
N GLY A 40 -7.71 4.11 -2.62
CA GLY A 40 -8.88 3.25 -2.87
C GLY A 40 -9.60 2.81 -1.59
N ARG A 41 -10.74 2.12 -1.75
CA ARG A 41 -11.63 1.75 -0.63
C ARG A 41 -10.99 0.85 0.43
N MET A 42 -9.98 0.05 0.09
CA MET A 42 -9.29 -0.84 1.01
C MET A 42 -8.13 -0.16 1.75
N GLU A 43 -7.73 1.05 1.38
CA GLU A 43 -6.66 1.80 2.07
C GLU A 43 -6.91 1.92 3.59
N ARG A 44 -8.17 2.08 3.99
CA ARG A 44 -8.59 2.13 5.41
C ARG A 44 -8.29 0.86 6.22
N GLN A 45 -7.91 -0.23 5.56
CA GLN A 45 -7.52 -1.50 6.20
C GLN A 45 -6.02 -1.54 6.51
N LEU A 46 -5.24 -0.57 6.04
CA LEU A 46 -3.84 -0.43 6.43
C LEU A 46 -3.73 -0.06 7.91
N ASN A 47 -2.72 -0.63 8.55
CA ASN A 47 -2.32 -0.29 9.89
C ASN A 47 -1.90 1.19 9.93
N ALA A 48 -2.25 1.89 11.01
CA ALA A 48 -1.93 3.31 11.18
C ALA A 48 -0.42 3.64 11.11
N LYS A 49 0.46 2.65 11.29
CA LYS A 49 1.92 2.81 11.17
C LYS A 49 2.42 2.72 9.72
N VAL A 50 1.60 2.29 8.77
CA VAL A 50 1.96 2.27 7.35
C VAL A 50 1.90 3.71 6.81
N LEU A 51 2.98 4.16 6.20
CA LEU A 51 3.00 5.45 5.53
C LEU A 51 2.29 5.33 4.19
N VAL A 52 1.36 6.24 3.90
CA VAL A 52 0.65 6.26 2.61
C VAL A 52 1.05 7.49 1.80
N ARG A 53 1.32 7.27 0.51
CA ARG A 53 1.55 8.33 -0.47
C ARG A 53 0.68 8.10 -1.69
N HIS A 54 -0.12 9.11 -2.03
CA HIS A 54 -0.94 9.06 -3.23
C HIS A 54 -0.17 9.58 -4.45
N LEU A 55 0.00 8.73 -5.45
CA LEU A 55 0.59 9.08 -6.75
C LEU A 55 -0.20 8.42 -7.88
N PRO A 56 -0.28 9.02 -9.08
CA PRO A 56 -0.98 8.45 -10.22
C PRO A 56 -0.17 7.30 -10.86
N VAL A 57 0.08 6.22 -10.12
CA VAL A 57 0.93 5.08 -10.52
C VAL A 57 0.41 4.40 -11.80
N HIS A 58 -0.90 4.41 -12.03
CA HIS A 58 -1.53 3.81 -13.21
C HIS A 58 -1.37 4.64 -14.49
N LYS A 59 -0.95 5.92 -14.41
CA LYS A 59 -0.82 6.77 -15.59
C LYS A 59 0.54 6.54 -16.25
N LYS A 60 0.53 5.91 -17.43
CA LYS A 60 1.67 6.03 -18.35
C LYS A 60 1.70 7.46 -18.88
N ILE A 61 2.76 8.20 -18.54
CA ILE A 61 3.06 9.48 -19.17
C ILE A 61 3.29 9.17 -20.65
N ARG A 62 2.46 9.76 -21.51
CA ARG A 62 2.62 9.70 -22.96
C ARG A 62 3.40 10.92 -23.42
#